data_AF-A0A3B3RWF3-F1
#
_entry.id   AF-A0A3B3RWF3-F1
#
_cell.length_a   1.000
_cell.length_b   1.000
_cell.length_c   1.000
_cell.angle_alpha   90.00
_cell.angle_beta   90.00
_cell.angle_gamma   90.00
#
_symmetry.space_group_name_H-M   'P 1'
#
loop_
_entity.id
_entity.type
_entity.pdbx_description
1 polymer ?
#
loop_
_entity_poly.entity_id
_entity_poly.type
_entity_poly.pdbx_seq_one_letter_code
_entity_poly.pdbx_strand_id
1 'polypeptide(L)'
;MDLRSELLKSIWYAFTSLDAEHSGKVSKSQLKVLSHNLYTALNIPHDPVALEEHFRDDDEGPVSNHGYMPYLNNYILAKAKEGTFDKEMLDDLCWMMTVKKNLGPGVKDTVCSRKDSFKLFCLFNLLSEDRYPLIMIPAEVEYLMKKISTAMNQDWDGRLLEDLLSHDPSLQEGMSVWKFLEHISSGQLLRITSVDTFSLTLDDVFQEMYHNILKKGYMWKKGHMRRNWTERWFVLKSSNISYYVSEDLKEKKGEIPLDKDCVVETLPDKEGRRCLFCVKTPTRAYEISASDQKQRVEWIQAIQTALRLLGEGKSSLHQELKLKRREQRGSSRRSRGEVQVAQELQEERERQEQQIESIIQHQREVEAKRREQEEKERERQREVQRELERQLQEAEKARDTMVEELTLKEKEAERQRRRIQELEMTQEKLEAALNTEIQARLEEERARLEQERLLQEEEEKLKQLQKLQEEQGALQQKSQLEITTPAKPSAIDAASQELQTLRETRERSHQHLEEAQKKLEKASCHVKHWNVQLNRLLGPISPGERFETHKNVKKNHAKPEFAFASQEFISKFQPDTNQQSPKSDSQSSEEEEEEEEEEGLPGHMDAVSLSDKDKNQTPENRKSC
;
A
#
# COMPACT_ATOMS: atom_id res chain seq x y z
N MET A 1 -30.31 37.24 26.51
CA MET A 1 -31.06 37.55 25.27
C MET A 1 -31.01 39.06 25.12
N ASP A 2 -30.64 39.57 23.94
CA ASP A 2 -30.66 41.02 23.68
C ASP A 2 -32.12 41.44 23.50
N LEU A 3 -32.59 42.43 24.28
CA LEU A 3 -33.92 43.03 24.17
C LEU A 3 -34.27 43.35 22.72
N ARG A 4 -33.27 43.82 21.95
CA ARG A 4 -33.41 44.14 20.53
C ARG A 4 -33.84 42.94 19.69
N SER A 5 -33.25 41.78 19.93
CA SER A 5 -33.57 40.55 19.20
C SER A 5 -35.00 40.10 19.45
N GLU A 6 -35.54 40.33 20.65
CA GLU A 6 -36.95 39.99 20.94
C GLU A 6 -37.93 40.92 20.25
N LEU A 7 -37.68 42.24 20.29
CA LEU A 7 -38.53 43.22 19.60
C LEU A 7 -38.52 43.01 18.08
N LEU A 8 -37.35 42.64 17.54
CA LEU A 8 -37.18 42.39 16.12
C LEU A 8 -38.07 41.24 15.62
N LYS A 9 -38.39 40.25 16.46
CA LYS A 9 -39.23 39.11 16.07
C LYS A 9 -40.63 39.54 15.63
N SER A 10 -41.29 40.33 16.46
CA SER A 10 -42.65 40.83 16.16
C SER A 10 -42.61 41.79 14.98
N ILE A 11 -41.58 42.62 14.90
CA ILE A 11 -41.38 43.59 13.83
C ILE A 11 -41.17 42.90 12.46
N TRP A 12 -40.49 41.74 12.41
CA TRP A 12 -40.34 40.98 11.16
C TRP A 12 -41.68 40.63 10.53
N TYR A 13 -42.69 40.26 11.31
CA TYR A 13 -44.02 39.99 10.77
C TYR A 13 -44.68 41.26 10.19
N ALA A 14 -44.51 42.40 10.85
CA ALA A 14 -45.01 43.67 10.31
C ALA A 14 -44.37 43.97 8.93
N PHE A 15 -43.07 43.70 8.75
CA PHE A 15 -42.39 43.85 7.47
C PHE A 15 -42.91 42.90 6.39
N THR A 16 -43.00 41.61 6.68
CA THR A 16 -43.47 40.63 5.70
C THR A 16 -44.90 40.91 5.26
N SER A 17 -45.72 41.47 6.15
CA SER A 17 -47.07 41.88 5.81
C SER A 17 -47.12 43.13 4.93
N LEU A 18 -46.10 43.98 4.96
CA LEU A 18 -45.99 45.12 4.05
C LEU A 18 -45.41 44.73 2.69
N ASP A 19 -44.54 43.72 2.63
CA ASP A 19 -43.99 43.15 1.39
C ASP A 19 -45.01 42.22 0.70
N ALA A 20 -46.03 42.81 0.09
CA ALA A 20 -47.13 42.07 -0.54
C ALA A 20 -46.68 41.14 -1.69
N GLU A 21 -45.55 41.45 -2.34
CA GLU A 21 -45.02 40.70 -3.48
C GLU A 21 -43.94 39.67 -3.10
N HIS A 22 -43.60 39.55 -1.80
CA HIS A 22 -42.45 38.76 -1.32
C HIS A 22 -41.15 39.09 -2.07
N SER A 23 -41.05 40.33 -2.53
CA SER A 23 -39.98 40.84 -3.39
C SER A 23 -38.76 41.29 -2.58
N GLY A 24 -38.90 41.34 -1.26
CA GLY A 24 -37.95 41.96 -0.33
C GLY A 24 -38.00 43.49 -0.35
N LYS A 25 -38.97 44.10 -1.05
CA LYS A 25 -39.09 45.56 -1.21
C LYS A 25 -40.42 46.06 -0.67
N VAL A 26 -40.36 47.11 0.14
CA VAL A 26 -41.52 47.80 0.71
C VAL A 26 -41.43 49.28 0.36
N SER A 27 -42.56 49.93 0.07
CA SER A 27 -42.57 51.35 -0.26
C SER A 27 -42.06 52.22 0.90
N LYS A 28 -41.28 53.27 0.59
CA LYS A 28 -40.73 54.20 1.59
C LYS A 28 -41.82 54.82 2.47
N SER A 29 -43.00 55.10 1.92
CA SER A 29 -44.14 55.66 2.66
C SER A 29 -44.67 54.70 3.73
N GLN A 30 -44.81 53.40 3.41
CA GLN A 30 -45.22 52.38 4.38
C GLN A 30 -44.16 52.18 5.48
N LEU A 31 -42.88 52.20 5.10
CA LEU A 31 -41.76 52.12 6.03
C LEU A 31 -41.70 53.33 6.99
N LYS A 32 -41.97 54.54 6.49
CA LYS A 32 -42.06 55.77 7.28
C LYS A 32 -43.20 55.70 8.30
N VAL A 33 -44.39 55.22 7.89
CA VAL A 33 -45.53 55.04 8.79
C VAL A 33 -45.23 53.99 9.87
N LEU A 34 -44.64 52.85 9.48
CA LEU A 34 -44.23 51.83 10.44
C LEU A 34 -43.19 52.38 11.42
N SER A 35 -42.16 53.09 10.95
CA SER A 35 -41.18 53.75 11.82
C SER A 35 -41.84 54.68 12.83
N HIS A 36 -42.75 55.55 12.40
CA HIS A 36 -43.47 56.47 13.29
C HIS A 36 -44.28 55.70 14.35
N ASN A 37 -44.99 54.65 13.95
CA ASN A 37 -45.76 53.81 14.89
C ASN A 37 -44.84 53.08 15.88
N LEU A 38 -43.67 52.62 15.45
CA LEU A 38 -42.66 52.02 16.33
C LEU A 38 -42.09 53.03 17.32
N TYR A 39 -41.79 54.27 16.91
CA TYR A 39 -41.37 55.34 17.83
C TYR A 39 -42.42 55.61 18.90
N THR A 40 -43.70 55.62 18.50
CA THR A 40 -44.83 55.82 19.41
C THR A 40 -44.97 54.64 20.39
N ALA A 41 -44.95 53.40 19.87
CA ALA A 41 -45.10 52.19 20.67
C ALA A 41 -43.93 52.00 21.66
N LEU A 42 -42.72 52.36 21.25
CA LEU A 42 -41.51 52.29 22.09
C LEU A 42 -41.33 53.52 23.00
N ASN A 43 -42.25 54.48 22.97
CA ASN A 43 -42.22 55.71 23.75
C ASN A 43 -40.88 56.47 23.61
N ILE A 44 -40.32 56.48 22.40
CA ILE A 44 -39.06 57.14 22.09
C ILE A 44 -39.38 58.57 21.66
N PRO A 45 -38.71 59.61 22.22
CA PRO A 45 -38.89 60.99 21.78
C PRO A 45 -38.59 61.11 20.29
N HIS A 46 -39.57 61.54 19.52
CA HIS A 46 -39.49 61.58 18.07
C HIS A 46 -39.42 63.03 17.57
N ASP A 47 -38.40 63.34 16.77
CA ASP A 47 -38.32 64.58 16.01
C ASP A 47 -38.89 64.32 14.59
N PRO A 48 -40.07 64.88 14.25
CA PRO A 48 -40.69 64.67 12.95
C PRO A 48 -39.82 65.18 11.79
N VAL A 49 -38.98 66.19 12.02
CA VAL A 49 -38.08 66.75 11.00
C VAL A 49 -36.96 65.77 10.68
N ALA A 50 -36.35 65.16 11.71
CA ALA A 50 -35.30 64.16 11.54
C ALA A 50 -35.80 62.89 10.82
N LEU A 51 -37.03 62.44 11.10
CA LEU A 51 -37.62 61.31 10.37
C LEU A 51 -37.90 61.65 8.91
N GLU A 52 -38.35 62.88 8.63
CA GLU A 52 -38.56 63.33 7.26
C GLU A 52 -37.24 63.39 6.48
N GLU A 53 -36.16 63.85 7.11
CA GLU A 53 -34.80 63.83 6.55
C GLU A 53 -34.28 62.42 6.28
N HIS A 54 -34.53 61.47 7.18
CA HIS A 54 -34.06 60.10 7.02
C HIS A 54 -34.70 59.34 5.84
N PHE A 55 -35.88 59.77 5.41
CA PHE A 55 -36.67 59.17 4.32
C PHE A 55 -36.72 60.06 3.06
N ARG A 56 -35.87 61.09 2.96
CA ARG A 56 -35.80 61.92 1.74
C ARG A 56 -35.45 61.10 0.50
N ASP A 57 -35.93 61.56 -0.65
CA ASP A 57 -35.74 60.91 -1.94
C ASP A 57 -34.40 61.23 -2.61
N ASP A 58 -33.58 62.09 -1.99
CA ASP A 58 -32.31 62.57 -2.55
C ASP A 58 -31.14 61.56 -2.47
N ASP A 59 -31.41 60.25 -2.32
CA ASP A 59 -30.43 59.16 -2.11
C ASP A 59 -29.42 59.32 -0.94
N GLU A 60 -29.35 60.48 -0.28
CA GLU A 60 -28.44 60.77 0.84
C GLU A 60 -28.92 60.24 2.21
N GLY A 61 -30.19 59.81 2.31
CA GLY A 61 -30.79 59.36 3.58
C GLY A 61 -30.29 57.99 4.07
N PRO A 62 -30.19 57.74 5.40
CA PRO A 62 -29.74 56.47 5.97
C PRO A 62 -30.57 55.26 5.53
N VAL A 63 -31.87 55.44 5.26
CA VAL A 63 -32.75 54.37 4.76
C VAL A 63 -32.50 54.07 3.27
N SER A 64 -32.19 55.10 2.47
CA SER A 64 -31.90 54.96 1.04
C SER A 64 -30.50 54.36 0.80
N ASN A 65 -29.51 54.74 1.60
CA ASN A 65 -28.12 54.28 1.45
C ASN A 65 -27.84 52.89 2.05
N HIS A 66 -28.41 52.58 3.22
CA HIS A 66 -28.06 51.36 3.98
C HIS A 66 -29.22 50.37 4.08
N GLY A 67 -30.40 50.73 3.57
CA GLY A 67 -31.62 49.95 3.74
C GLY A 67 -32.25 50.13 5.12
N TYR A 68 -33.50 49.65 5.23
CA TYR A 68 -34.31 49.90 6.42
C TYR A 68 -33.86 49.10 7.65
N MET A 69 -33.33 47.88 7.50
CA MET A 69 -32.95 47.03 8.64
C MET A 69 -31.79 47.63 9.47
N PRO A 70 -30.69 48.13 8.87
CA PRO A 70 -29.66 48.87 9.61
C PRO A 70 -30.21 50.13 10.28
N TYR A 71 -31.10 50.86 9.59
CA TYR A 71 -31.78 52.01 10.17
C TYR A 71 -32.59 51.65 11.43
N LEU A 72 -33.43 50.61 11.35
CA LEU A 72 -34.22 50.12 12.48
C LEU A 72 -33.33 49.77 13.68
N ASN A 73 -32.24 49.04 13.44
CA ASN A 73 -31.33 48.62 14.51
C ASN A 73 -30.63 49.83 15.17
N ASN A 74 -30.11 50.76 14.38
CA ASN A 74 -29.26 51.85 14.88
C ASN A 74 -30.04 53.05 15.41
N TYR A 75 -31.23 53.33 14.87
CA TYR A 75 -31.97 54.56 15.18
C TYR A 75 -33.19 54.33 16.06
N ILE A 76 -33.83 53.15 15.96
CA ILE A 76 -35.04 52.83 16.73
C ILE A 76 -34.67 51.87 17.88
N LEU A 77 -34.22 50.66 17.56
CA LEU A 77 -33.95 49.62 18.56
C LEU A 77 -32.76 49.94 19.46
N ALA A 78 -31.76 50.69 18.99
CA ALA A 78 -30.66 51.17 19.83
C ALA A 78 -31.12 52.14 20.94
N LYS A 79 -32.21 52.88 20.70
CA LYS A 79 -32.77 53.86 21.64
C LYS A 79 -33.84 53.27 22.56
N ALA A 80 -34.33 52.07 22.27
CA ALA A 80 -35.30 51.37 23.11
C ALA A 80 -34.64 50.94 24.44
N LYS A 81 -35.26 51.31 25.57
CA LYS A 81 -34.82 50.92 26.92
C LYS A 81 -35.90 50.10 27.60
N GLU A 82 -35.49 49.03 28.28
CA GLU A 82 -36.43 48.16 29.01
C GLU A 82 -37.14 48.96 30.12
N GLY A 83 -38.47 48.85 30.18
CA GLY A 83 -39.31 49.56 31.17
C GLY A 83 -39.79 50.95 30.76
N THR A 84 -39.37 51.51 29.61
CA THR A 84 -39.92 52.79 29.10
C THR A 84 -41.14 52.62 28.19
N PHE A 85 -41.37 51.39 27.72
CA PHE A 85 -42.42 51.03 26.79
C PHE A 85 -43.13 49.75 27.20
N ASP A 86 -44.33 49.56 26.66
CA ASP A 86 -45.11 48.34 26.83
C ASP A 86 -44.88 47.40 25.65
N LYS A 87 -44.30 46.23 25.92
CA LYS A 87 -44.01 45.22 24.90
C LYS A 87 -45.29 44.66 24.28
N GLU A 88 -46.36 44.53 25.06
CA GLU A 88 -47.64 43.99 24.58
C GLU A 88 -48.26 44.92 23.53
N MET A 89 -48.15 46.24 23.72
CA MET A 89 -48.62 47.24 22.75
C MET A 89 -47.86 47.19 21.42
N LEU A 90 -46.55 46.95 21.46
CA LEU A 90 -45.74 46.76 20.26
C LEU A 90 -46.14 45.47 19.52
N ASP A 91 -46.28 44.38 20.26
CA ASP A 91 -46.66 43.08 19.71
C ASP A 91 -48.08 43.14 19.12
N ASP A 92 -49.02 43.85 19.75
CA ASP A 92 -50.39 44.07 19.25
C ASP A 92 -50.41 44.91 17.98
N LEU A 93 -49.59 45.97 17.90
CA LEU A 93 -49.41 46.73 16.65
C LEU A 93 -48.95 45.81 15.51
N CYS A 94 -47.93 44.98 15.74
CA CYS A 94 -47.41 44.05 14.74
C CYS A 94 -48.45 42.98 14.37
N TRP A 95 -49.17 42.46 15.36
CA TRP A 95 -50.26 41.50 15.17
C TRP A 95 -51.40 42.08 14.33
N MET A 96 -51.87 43.30 14.63
CA MET A 96 -52.96 43.94 13.92
C MET A 96 -52.65 44.18 12.43
N MET A 97 -51.37 44.45 12.10
CA MET A 97 -50.91 44.63 10.73
C MET A 97 -50.84 43.31 9.94
N THR A 98 -50.61 42.19 10.63
CA THR A 98 -50.33 40.88 10.02
C THR A 98 -51.54 39.97 9.94
N VAL A 99 -52.39 39.98 10.98
CA VAL A 99 -53.52 39.06 11.12
C VAL A 99 -54.53 39.18 9.98
N LYS A 100 -54.76 40.40 9.46
CA LYS A 100 -55.75 40.64 8.39
C LYS A 100 -55.38 40.00 7.05
N LYS A 101 -54.09 39.78 6.79
CA LYS A 101 -53.59 39.22 5.53
C LYS A 101 -53.42 37.70 5.59
N ASN A 102 -53.11 37.18 6.78
CA ASN A 102 -52.64 35.80 6.94
C ASN A 102 -53.66 34.86 7.60
N LEU A 103 -54.62 35.36 8.39
CA LEU A 103 -55.76 34.57 8.83
C LEU A 103 -56.88 34.72 7.80
N GLY A 104 -57.07 33.69 6.97
CA GLY A 104 -58.15 33.66 5.99
C GLY A 104 -59.55 33.72 6.65
N PRO A 105 -60.60 34.05 5.88
CA PRO A 105 -61.98 34.14 6.39
C PRO A 105 -62.58 32.83 6.93
N GLY A 106 -61.86 31.70 6.83
CA GLY A 106 -62.23 30.37 7.35
C GLY A 106 -62.00 30.16 8.86
N VAL A 107 -61.31 31.08 9.56
CA VAL A 107 -61.08 31.03 11.02
C VAL A 107 -62.29 31.57 11.81
N LYS A 108 -63.50 31.47 11.24
CA LYS A 108 -64.72 32.03 11.86
C LYS A 108 -65.43 31.04 12.79
N ASP A 109 -65.17 29.73 12.63
CA ASP A 109 -65.76 28.65 13.43
C ASP A 109 -64.74 27.96 14.35
N THR A 110 -63.71 28.68 14.79
CA THR A 110 -62.57 28.10 15.52
C THR A 110 -62.69 28.18 17.04
N VAL A 111 -62.00 27.26 17.70
CA VAL A 111 -61.96 27.09 19.16
C VAL A 111 -61.27 28.26 19.88
N CYS A 112 -60.50 29.10 19.18
CA CYS A 112 -59.74 30.21 19.76
C CYS A 112 -60.36 31.58 19.43
N SER A 113 -60.52 32.45 20.44
CA SER A 113 -60.92 33.83 20.20
C SER A 113 -59.77 34.65 19.60
N ARG A 114 -60.07 35.82 19.03
CA ARG A 114 -59.03 36.74 18.50
C ARG A 114 -57.99 37.13 19.56
N LYS A 115 -58.41 37.21 20.84
CA LYS A 115 -57.51 37.50 21.97
C LYS A 115 -56.62 36.30 22.27
N ASP A 116 -57.14 35.08 22.18
CA ASP A 116 -56.37 33.86 22.39
C ASP A 116 -55.32 33.68 21.29
N SER A 117 -55.67 33.95 20.03
CA SER A 117 -54.72 33.92 18.91
C SER A 117 -53.59 34.93 19.07
N PHE A 118 -53.87 36.13 19.59
CA PHE A 118 -52.84 37.12 19.92
C PHE A 118 -51.89 36.62 21.02
N LYS A 119 -52.43 36.05 22.11
CA LYS A 119 -51.63 35.46 23.18
C LYS A 119 -50.74 34.32 22.66
N LEU A 120 -51.30 33.43 21.84
CA LEU A 120 -50.56 32.35 21.18
C LEU A 120 -49.48 32.87 20.25
N PHE A 121 -49.73 33.95 19.51
CA PHE A 121 -48.71 34.63 18.69
C PHE A 121 -47.55 35.16 19.54
N CYS A 122 -47.84 35.79 20.68
CA CYS A 122 -46.81 36.28 21.60
C CYS A 122 -46.00 35.14 22.22
N LEU A 123 -46.66 34.07 22.65
CA LEU A 123 -46.01 32.85 23.15
C LEU A 123 -45.18 32.17 22.06
N PHE A 124 -45.64 32.22 20.82
CA PHE A 124 -44.89 31.73 19.67
C PHE A 124 -43.60 32.53 19.50
N ASN A 125 -43.64 33.86 19.53
CA ASN A 125 -42.45 34.69 19.38
C ASN A 125 -41.45 34.50 20.53
N LEU A 126 -41.96 34.21 21.74
CA LEU A 126 -41.11 33.90 22.89
C LEU A 126 -40.35 32.58 22.67
N LEU A 127 -41.01 31.55 22.14
CA LEU A 127 -40.43 30.21 21.96
C LEU A 127 -39.75 29.97 20.61
N SER A 128 -40.01 30.79 19.60
CA SER A 128 -39.43 30.68 18.26
C SER A 128 -37.91 30.89 18.25
N GLU A 129 -37.23 30.29 17.28
CA GLU A 129 -35.80 30.51 17.06
C GLU A 129 -35.50 32.00 16.75
N ASP A 130 -34.26 32.45 16.96
CA ASP A 130 -33.90 33.87 16.84
C ASP A 130 -33.53 34.29 15.40
N ARG A 131 -33.73 33.40 14.42
CA ARG A 131 -33.45 33.65 13.01
C ARG A 131 -34.75 33.74 12.22
N TYR A 132 -34.81 34.69 11.30
CA TYR A 132 -35.87 34.78 10.31
C TYR A 132 -35.63 33.76 9.16
N PRO A 133 -36.66 33.07 8.63
CA PRO A 133 -38.06 33.09 9.06
C PRO A 133 -38.24 32.46 10.44
N LEU A 134 -39.10 33.08 11.25
CA LEU A 134 -39.36 32.63 12.62
C LEU A 134 -40.12 31.30 12.62
N ILE A 135 -39.47 30.29 13.20
CA ILE A 135 -39.99 28.94 13.33
C ILE A 135 -39.98 28.49 14.79
N MET A 136 -41.01 27.75 15.18
CA MET A 136 -41.06 27.02 16.44
C MET A 136 -40.79 25.54 16.16
N ILE A 137 -39.75 25.01 16.80
CA ILE A 137 -39.33 23.61 16.62
C ILE A 137 -40.31 22.70 17.39
N PRO A 138 -40.54 21.45 16.95
CA PRO A 138 -41.49 20.54 17.60
C PRO A 138 -41.32 20.40 19.11
N ALA A 139 -40.09 20.35 19.62
CA ALA A 139 -39.82 20.28 21.06
C ALA A 139 -40.34 21.50 21.85
N GLU A 140 -40.36 22.69 21.23
CA GLU A 140 -40.90 23.90 21.85
C GLU A 140 -42.42 23.95 21.74
N VAL A 141 -43.00 23.41 20.65
CA VAL A 141 -44.46 23.20 20.51
C VAL A 141 -44.93 22.26 21.62
N GLU A 142 -44.30 21.09 21.76
CA GLU A 142 -44.56 20.13 22.83
C GLU A 142 -44.47 20.77 24.21
N TYR A 143 -43.43 21.58 24.47
CA TYR A 143 -43.28 22.26 25.75
C TYR A 143 -44.48 23.19 26.05
N LEU A 144 -44.89 23.99 25.07
CA LEU A 144 -46.03 24.89 25.22
C LEU A 144 -47.33 24.10 25.41
N MET A 145 -47.55 23.06 24.62
CA MET A 145 -48.77 22.25 24.70
C MET A 145 -48.85 21.52 26.04
N LYS A 146 -47.75 20.90 26.52
CA LYS A 146 -47.66 20.32 27.87
C LYS A 146 -48.01 21.35 28.95
N LYS A 147 -47.53 22.58 28.80
CA LYS A 147 -47.76 23.63 29.80
C LYS A 147 -49.23 24.05 29.84
N ILE A 148 -49.86 24.23 28.68
CA ILE A 148 -51.29 24.54 28.57
C ILE A 148 -52.15 23.37 29.10
N SER A 149 -51.84 22.12 28.72
CA SER A 149 -52.52 20.92 29.24
C SER A 149 -52.41 20.79 30.75
N THR A 150 -51.22 21.00 31.31
CA THR A 150 -51.00 20.95 32.76
C THR A 150 -51.80 22.03 33.48
N ALA A 151 -51.89 23.24 32.92
CA ALA A 151 -52.73 24.32 33.47
C ALA A 151 -54.23 23.97 33.43
N MET A 152 -54.66 23.17 32.45
CA MET A 152 -56.03 22.61 32.37
C MET A 152 -56.25 21.38 33.27
N ASN A 153 -55.24 20.93 34.03
CA ASN A 153 -55.25 19.66 34.77
C ASN A 153 -55.53 18.44 33.85
N GLN A 154 -54.96 18.46 32.65
CA GLN A 154 -55.04 17.38 31.67
C GLN A 154 -53.64 16.86 31.34
N ASP A 155 -53.55 15.56 31.05
CA ASP A 155 -52.34 14.98 30.50
C ASP A 155 -52.25 15.30 29.00
N TRP A 156 -51.08 15.75 28.56
CA TRP A 156 -50.82 15.99 27.16
C TRP A 156 -50.49 14.67 26.45
N ASP A 157 -51.32 14.30 25.47
CA ASP A 157 -51.09 13.15 24.59
C ASP A 157 -50.14 13.54 23.46
N GLY A 158 -48.86 13.20 23.60
CA GLY A 158 -47.81 13.52 22.61
C GLY A 158 -48.04 12.90 21.23
N ARG A 159 -48.93 11.89 21.14
CA ARG A 159 -49.29 11.24 19.88
C ARG A 159 -49.90 12.20 18.86
N LEU A 160 -50.66 13.19 19.33
CA LEU A 160 -51.27 14.18 18.43
C LEU A 160 -50.21 14.96 17.64
N LEU A 161 -49.11 15.32 18.29
CA LEU A 161 -47.99 16.00 17.63
C LEU A 161 -47.19 15.03 16.76
N GLU A 162 -46.92 13.82 17.23
CA GLU A 162 -46.22 12.78 16.44
C GLU A 162 -46.98 12.41 15.17
N ASP A 163 -48.30 12.26 15.25
CA ASP A 163 -49.17 12.00 14.10
C ASP A 163 -49.07 13.16 13.11
N LEU A 164 -49.20 14.42 13.56
CA LEU A 164 -49.06 15.59 12.69
C LEU A 164 -47.70 15.65 11.99
N LEU A 165 -46.61 15.37 12.73
CA LEU A 165 -45.25 15.35 12.18
C LEU A 165 -45.01 14.20 11.21
N SER A 166 -45.74 13.09 11.37
CA SER A 166 -45.68 11.94 10.45
C SER A 166 -46.41 12.23 9.14
N HIS A 167 -47.52 12.99 9.20
CA HIS A 167 -48.29 13.39 8.02
C HIS A 167 -47.60 14.51 7.21
N ASP A 168 -46.89 15.43 7.89
CA ASP A 168 -46.13 16.50 7.22
C ASP A 168 -44.66 16.54 7.72
N PRO A 169 -43.74 15.83 7.04
CA PRO A 169 -42.32 15.81 7.39
C PRO A 169 -41.65 17.19 7.37
N SER A 170 -42.21 18.18 6.65
CA SER A 170 -41.65 19.53 6.62
C SER A 170 -41.70 20.22 7.99
N LEU A 171 -42.62 19.79 8.87
CA LEU A 171 -42.77 20.34 10.22
C LEU A 171 -41.68 19.87 11.19
N GLN A 172 -40.87 18.87 10.83
CA GLN A 172 -39.75 18.39 11.64
C GLN A 172 -38.67 19.46 11.80
N GLU A 173 -38.46 20.29 10.77
CA GLU A 173 -37.50 21.40 10.81
C GLU A 173 -38.02 22.60 11.60
N GLY A 174 -39.35 22.75 11.67
CA GLY A 174 -40.05 23.76 12.47
C GLY A 174 -41.35 24.24 11.83
N MET A 175 -42.24 24.76 12.67
CA MET A 175 -43.56 25.25 12.26
C MET A 175 -43.59 26.79 12.26
N SER A 176 -44.20 27.39 11.24
CA SER A 176 -44.45 28.83 11.20
C SER A 176 -45.61 29.22 12.13
N VAL A 177 -45.69 30.51 12.50
CA VAL A 177 -46.74 30.99 13.40
C VAL A 177 -48.16 30.74 12.86
N TRP A 178 -48.34 30.84 11.54
CA TRP A 178 -49.64 30.69 10.91
C TRP A 178 -50.09 29.23 10.88
N LYS A 179 -49.20 28.30 10.48
CA LYS A 179 -49.47 26.86 10.58
C LYS A 179 -49.75 26.46 12.03
N PHE A 180 -48.97 26.98 12.98
CA PHE A 180 -49.17 26.73 14.41
C PHE A 180 -50.55 27.18 14.90
N LEU A 181 -50.94 28.41 14.60
CA LEU A 181 -52.26 28.93 14.95
C LEU A 181 -53.38 28.12 14.28
N GLU A 182 -53.21 27.73 13.02
CA GLU A 182 -54.16 26.89 12.29
C GLU A 182 -54.35 25.54 12.98
N HIS A 183 -53.27 24.82 13.30
CA HIS A 183 -53.32 23.50 13.95
C HIS A 183 -53.87 23.54 15.39
N ILE A 184 -53.63 24.63 16.14
CA ILE A 184 -54.29 24.81 17.44
C ILE A 184 -55.77 25.10 17.24
N SER A 185 -56.11 26.00 16.32
CA SER A 185 -57.49 26.45 16.10
C SER A 185 -58.40 25.34 15.55
N SER A 186 -57.82 24.38 14.81
CA SER A 186 -58.48 23.18 14.30
C SER A 186 -58.56 22.03 15.32
N GLY A 187 -57.98 22.22 16.52
CA GLY A 187 -57.98 21.22 17.59
C GLY A 187 -57.05 20.02 17.33
N GLN A 188 -56.13 20.13 16.38
CA GLN A 188 -55.20 19.04 16.03
C GLN A 188 -54.05 18.92 17.04
N LEU A 189 -53.65 20.02 17.67
CA LEU A 189 -52.56 20.02 18.68
C LEU A 189 -53.04 19.79 20.12
N LEU A 190 -54.29 20.14 20.43
CA LEU A 190 -54.88 20.03 21.76
C LEU A 190 -56.36 19.65 21.67
N ARG A 191 -56.76 18.67 22.47
CA ARG A 191 -58.18 18.33 22.68
C ARG A 191 -58.82 19.34 23.62
N ILE A 192 -59.44 20.38 23.07
CA ILE A 192 -60.06 21.43 23.86
C ILE A 192 -61.49 21.00 24.23
N THR A 193 -61.74 20.79 25.52
CA THR A 193 -63.05 20.37 26.05
C THR A 193 -64.01 21.54 26.30
N SER A 194 -63.47 22.73 26.57
CA SER A 194 -64.23 23.96 26.80
C SER A 194 -63.41 25.17 26.38
N VAL A 195 -63.99 26.02 25.53
CA VAL A 195 -63.36 27.26 25.02
C VAL A 195 -63.05 28.23 26.17
N ASP A 196 -63.99 28.40 27.11
CA ASP A 196 -63.81 29.32 28.24
C ASP A 196 -62.70 28.85 29.18
N THR A 197 -62.65 27.54 29.44
CA THR A 197 -61.58 26.95 30.25
C THR A 197 -60.23 27.13 29.58
N PHE A 198 -60.16 26.89 28.27
CA PHE A 198 -58.94 27.09 27.49
C PHE A 198 -58.48 28.55 27.48
N SER A 199 -59.37 29.52 27.31
CA SER A 199 -59.00 30.94 27.30
C SER A 199 -58.47 31.40 28.67
N LEU A 200 -59.05 30.92 29.77
CA LEU A 200 -58.57 31.19 31.13
C LEU A 200 -57.20 30.56 31.40
N THR A 201 -56.99 29.30 31.05
CA THR A 201 -55.68 28.65 31.26
C THR A 201 -54.61 29.21 30.35
N LEU A 202 -54.96 29.59 29.11
CA LEU A 202 -54.07 30.29 28.20
C LEU A 202 -53.69 31.67 28.75
N ASP A 203 -54.63 32.39 29.38
CA ASP A 203 -54.30 33.63 30.09
C ASP A 203 -53.28 33.40 31.21
N ASP A 204 -53.46 32.35 32.02
CA ASP A 204 -52.51 32.03 33.08
C ASP A 204 -51.11 31.68 32.54
N VAL A 205 -51.03 30.86 31.48
CA VAL A 205 -49.76 30.55 30.80
C VAL A 205 -49.14 31.80 30.17
N PHE A 206 -49.96 32.67 29.58
CA PHE A 206 -49.51 33.94 29.02
C PHE A 206 -48.93 34.86 30.09
N GLN A 207 -49.61 35.01 31.22
CA GLN A 207 -49.12 35.78 32.38
C GLN A 207 -47.82 35.19 32.95
N GLU A 208 -47.71 33.86 33.03
CA GLU A 208 -46.50 33.18 33.53
C GLU A 208 -45.31 33.36 32.58
N MET A 209 -45.51 33.06 31.29
CA MET A 209 -44.42 32.98 30.31
C MET A 209 -44.05 34.33 29.68
N TYR A 210 -45.04 35.15 29.34
CA TYR A 210 -44.84 36.41 28.63
C TYR A 210 -44.62 37.58 29.60
N HIS A 211 -45.45 37.69 30.65
CA HIS A 211 -45.30 38.74 31.68
C HIS A 211 -44.37 38.34 32.84
N ASN A 212 -43.78 37.14 32.81
CA ASN A 212 -42.85 36.61 33.81
C ASN A 212 -43.43 36.62 35.24
N ILE A 213 -44.73 36.38 35.38
CA ILE A 213 -45.39 36.25 36.68
C ILE A 213 -45.22 34.83 37.20
N LEU A 214 -44.32 34.63 38.16
CA LEU A 214 -44.00 33.31 38.68
C LEU A 214 -45.11 32.73 39.57
N LYS A 215 -45.83 33.60 40.29
CA LYS A 215 -47.00 33.21 41.10
C LYS A 215 -47.88 34.40 41.43
N LYS A 216 -49.20 34.19 41.46
CA LYS A 216 -50.21 35.16 41.88
C LYS A 216 -51.25 34.50 42.80
N GLY A 217 -51.86 35.25 43.71
CA GLY A 217 -52.83 34.69 44.65
C GLY A 217 -53.07 35.53 45.91
N TYR A 218 -54.19 35.27 46.60
CA TYR A 218 -54.48 35.89 47.89
C TYR A 218 -53.62 35.31 49.01
N MET A 219 -53.03 36.19 49.82
CA MET A 219 -52.32 35.82 51.04
C MET A 219 -52.57 36.85 52.14
N TRP A 220 -52.39 36.42 53.39
CA TRP A 220 -52.52 37.27 54.56
C TRP A 220 -51.18 37.90 54.90
N LYS A 221 -51.12 39.22 54.98
CA LYS A 221 -49.90 39.97 55.29
C LYS A 221 -50.01 40.64 56.64
N LYS A 222 -48.93 40.61 57.43
CA LYS A 222 -48.84 41.38 58.66
C LYS A 222 -48.47 42.84 58.40
N GLY A 223 -49.22 43.76 59.03
CA GLY A 223 -48.96 45.19 59.01
C GLY A 223 -47.67 45.53 59.78
N HIS A 224 -46.90 46.51 59.29
CA HIS A 224 -45.66 46.94 59.97
C HIS A 224 -45.97 47.61 61.32
N MET A 225 -46.82 48.63 61.27
CA MET A 225 -47.01 49.57 62.38
C MET A 225 -48.08 49.07 63.35
N ARG A 226 -49.21 48.61 62.82
CA ARG A 226 -50.37 48.17 63.61
C ARG A 226 -50.43 46.66 63.85
N ARG A 227 -49.45 45.88 63.35
CA ARG A 227 -49.36 44.40 63.42
C ARG A 227 -50.62 43.59 63.03
N ASN A 228 -51.65 44.23 62.49
CA ASN A 228 -52.87 43.57 61.99
C ASN A 228 -52.59 42.73 60.74
N TRP A 229 -53.32 41.63 60.61
CA TRP A 229 -53.30 40.78 59.42
C TRP A 229 -54.35 41.23 58.42
N THR A 230 -53.94 41.48 57.19
CA THR A 230 -54.85 41.88 56.10
C THR A 230 -54.62 40.98 54.89
N GLU A 231 -55.71 40.48 54.32
CA GLU A 231 -55.67 39.76 53.05
C GLU A 231 -55.35 40.73 51.90
N ARG A 232 -54.46 40.31 51.02
CA ARG A 232 -53.99 41.07 49.86
C ARG A 232 -53.75 40.11 48.70
N TRP A 233 -53.96 40.60 47.49
CA TRP A 233 -53.57 39.89 46.28
C TRP A 233 -52.08 40.12 46.01
N PHE A 234 -51.29 39.06 45.98
CA PHE A 234 -49.86 39.11 45.71
C PHE A 234 -49.56 38.70 44.27
N VAL A 235 -48.57 39.36 43.67
CA VAL A 235 -48.02 39.05 42.36
C VAL A 235 -46.51 39.02 42.48
N LEU A 236 -45.92 37.84 42.30
CA LEU A 236 -44.48 37.61 42.29
C LEU A 236 -43.97 37.68 40.85
N LYS A 237 -43.05 38.61 40.60
CA LYS A 237 -42.23 38.70 39.39
C LYS A 237 -40.78 38.33 39.72
N SER A 238 -39.91 38.27 38.72
CA SER A 238 -38.49 37.91 38.91
C SER A 238 -37.71 38.89 39.81
N SER A 239 -38.07 40.17 39.84
CA SER A 239 -37.34 41.21 40.60
C SER A 239 -38.09 41.81 41.79
N ASN A 240 -39.39 41.53 41.94
CA ASN A 240 -40.19 42.07 43.05
C ASN A 240 -41.44 41.24 43.33
N ILE A 241 -41.98 41.41 44.54
CA ILE A 241 -43.31 40.95 44.93
C ILE A 241 -44.20 42.17 45.14
N SER A 242 -45.16 42.40 44.25
CA SER A 242 -46.15 43.46 44.39
C SER A 242 -47.40 42.94 45.09
N TYR A 243 -48.06 43.76 45.91
CA TYR A 243 -49.32 43.40 46.56
C TYR A 243 -50.39 44.49 46.43
N TYR A 244 -51.63 44.04 46.22
CA TYR A 244 -52.79 44.84 45.85
C TYR A 244 -53.96 44.56 46.80
N VAL A 245 -55.00 45.40 46.75
CA VAL A 245 -56.25 45.15 47.50
C VAL A 245 -56.94 43.89 47.01
N SER A 246 -57.02 43.75 45.68
CA SER A 246 -57.79 42.72 44.97
C SER A 246 -57.05 42.28 43.71
N GLU A 247 -57.55 41.21 43.10
CA GLU A 247 -57.03 40.63 41.84
C GLU A 247 -57.17 41.53 40.62
N ASP A 248 -57.96 42.61 40.69
CA ASP A 248 -58.15 43.59 39.60
C ASP A 248 -56.93 44.52 39.37
N LEU A 249 -55.91 44.43 40.24
CA LEU A 249 -54.64 45.16 40.17
C LEU A 249 -54.77 46.70 40.13
N LYS A 250 -55.95 47.26 40.45
CA LYS A 250 -56.19 48.71 40.37
C LYS A 250 -55.48 49.49 41.48
N GLU A 251 -55.49 48.94 42.69
CA GLU A 251 -54.91 49.59 43.87
C GLU A 251 -53.67 48.86 44.39
N LYS A 252 -52.49 49.26 43.91
CA LYS A 252 -51.20 48.79 44.44
C LYS A 252 -50.97 49.36 45.85
N LYS A 253 -50.79 48.49 46.85
CA LYS A 253 -50.53 48.90 48.25
C LYS A 253 -49.05 48.88 48.61
N GLY A 254 -48.22 48.20 47.83
CA GLY A 254 -46.77 48.26 47.96
C GLY A 254 -46.08 47.15 47.19
N GLU A 255 -44.76 47.15 47.31
CA GLU A 255 -43.88 46.18 46.69
C GLU A 255 -42.76 45.79 47.65
N ILE A 256 -42.27 44.57 47.46
CA ILE A 256 -41.12 43.99 48.14
C ILE A 256 -40.06 43.79 47.05
N PRO A 257 -39.05 44.66 46.94
CA PRO A 257 -37.97 44.45 46.00
C PRO A 257 -37.24 43.16 46.41
N LEU A 258 -37.01 42.29 45.44
CA LEU A 258 -36.18 41.10 45.63
C LEU A 258 -34.77 41.47 45.18
N ASP A 259 -33.79 41.20 46.03
CA ASP A 259 -32.36 41.29 45.72
C ASP A 259 -31.68 39.95 45.98
N LYS A 260 -30.35 39.90 45.79
CA LYS A 260 -29.56 38.69 46.02
C LYS A 260 -29.39 38.34 47.51
N ASP A 261 -29.61 39.30 48.38
CA ASP A 261 -29.46 39.19 49.84
C ASP A 261 -30.80 38.85 50.53
N CYS A 262 -31.90 38.81 49.77
CA CYS A 262 -33.21 38.44 50.25
C CYS A 262 -33.27 36.95 50.59
N VAL A 263 -33.87 36.62 51.73
CA VAL A 263 -34.05 35.24 52.20
C VAL A 263 -35.50 34.98 52.52
N VAL A 264 -36.02 33.82 52.10
CA VAL A 264 -37.34 33.33 52.48
C VAL A 264 -37.21 32.19 53.49
N GLU A 265 -37.91 32.30 54.61
CA GLU A 265 -37.85 31.33 55.71
C GLU A 265 -39.25 30.89 56.14
N THR A 266 -39.38 29.61 56.53
CA THR A 266 -40.61 29.13 57.18
C THR A 266 -40.66 29.59 58.62
N LEU A 267 -41.82 30.06 59.06
CA LEU A 267 -42.06 30.46 60.43
C LEU A 267 -42.96 29.45 61.13
N PRO A 268 -42.77 29.21 62.44
CA PRO A 268 -43.69 28.40 63.23
C PRO A 268 -45.04 29.11 63.36
N ASP A 269 -46.09 28.31 63.59
CA ASP A 269 -47.44 28.82 63.83
C ASP A 269 -47.46 29.72 65.08
N LYS A 270 -47.97 30.95 64.92
CA LYS A 270 -48.05 31.96 65.99
C LYS A 270 -49.27 32.86 65.80
N GLU A 271 -49.73 33.49 66.88
CA GLU A 271 -50.86 34.45 66.86
C GLU A 271 -52.15 33.86 66.24
N GLY A 272 -52.39 32.55 66.40
CA GLY A 272 -53.55 31.85 65.83
C GLY A 272 -53.52 31.70 64.30
N ARG A 273 -52.40 32.03 63.65
CA ARG A 273 -52.19 31.84 62.21
C ARG A 273 -51.30 30.64 61.95
N ARG A 274 -51.65 29.91 60.90
CA ARG A 274 -50.89 28.76 60.40
C ARG A 274 -50.25 29.07 59.06
N CYS A 275 -49.38 28.18 58.61
CA CYS A 275 -48.77 28.25 57.27
C CYS A 275 -47.99 29.55 57.04
N LEU A 276 -47.27 29.99 58.08
CA LEU A 276 -46.51 31.23 58.08
C LEU A 276 -45.15 31.08 57.40
N PHE A 277 -44.72 32.15 56.73
CA PHE A 277 -43.36 32.32 56.22
C PHE A 277 -42.99 33.81 56.25
N CYS A 278 -41.70 34.11 56.18
CA CYS A 278 -41.25 35.49 56.03
C CYS A 278 -40.29 35.67 54.87
N VAL A 279 -40.42 36.81 54.19
CA VAL A 279 -39.46 37.31 53.22
C VAL A 279 -38.64 38.39 53.91
N LYS A 280 -37.36 38.12 54.16
CA LYS A 280 -36.42 39.07 54.74
C LYS A 280 -35.70 39.79 53.60
N THR A 281 -35.90 41.09 53.48
CA THR A 281 -35.07 41.98 52.66
C THR A 281 -34.02 42.66 53.55
N PRO A 282 -32.96 43.27 52.99
CA PRO A 282 -31.97 44.00 53.80
C PRO A 282 -32.58 45.12 54.64
N THR A 283 -33.68 45.69 54.18
CA THR A 283 -34.38 46.78 54.86
C THR A 283 -35.45 46.31 55.84
N ARG A 284 -36.08 45.16 55.59
CA ARG A 284 -37.29 44.77 56.32
C ARG A 284 -37.65 43.28 56.20
N ALA A 285 -38.20 42.72 57.27
CA ALA A 285 -38.89 41.42 57.23
C ALA A 285 -40.40 41.56 56.98
N TYR A 286 -40.93 40.74 56.07
CA TYR A 286 -42.35 40.68 55.72
C TYR A 286 -42.92 39.33 56.16
N GLU A 287 -43.74 39.33 57.21
CA GLU A 287 -44.48 38.13 57.65
C GLU A 287 -45.75 37.95 56.82
N ILE A 288 -45.90 36.75 56.24
CA ILE A 288 -46.98 36.37 55.34
C ILE A 288 -47.54 35.00 55.79
N SER A 289 -48.85 34.82 55.68
CA SER A 289 -49.57 33.58 55.96
C SER A 289 -50.32 33.16 54.70
N ALA A 290 -50.05 31.93 54.24
CA ALA A 290 -50.80 31.29 53.16
C ALA A 290 -52.08 30.65 53.71
N SER A 291 -53.05 30.34 52.83
CA SER A 291 -54.30 29.68 53.23
C SER A 291 -54.10 28.24 53.71
N ASP A 292 -53.15 27.52 53.10
CA ASP A 292 -52.83 26.13 53.40
C ASP A 292 -51.33 25.81 53.22
N GLN A 293 -50.97 24.59 53.63
CA GLN A 293 -49.59 24.10 53.61
C GLN A 293 -49.04 23.93 52.19
N LYS A 294 -49.89 23.58 51.22
CA LYS A 294 -49.50 23.42 49.81
C LYS A 294 -49.16 24.79 49.22
N GLN A 295 -50.03 25.78 49.37
CA GLN A 295 -49.80 27.15 48.92
C GLN A 295 -48.56 27.75 49.57
N ARG A 296 -48.31 27.52 50.88
CA ARG A 296 -47.08 27.98 51.53
C ARG A 296 -45.84 27.45 50.81
N VAL A 297 -45.79 26.15 50.55
CA VAL A 297 -44.64 25.51 49.88
C VAL A 297 -44.48 26.06 48.46
N GLU A 298 -45.55 26.16 47.68
CA GLU A 298 -45.51 26.70 46.32
C GLU A 298 -45.04 28.17 46.28
N TRP A 299 -45.50 29.01 47.21
CA TRP A 299 -45.05 30.40 47.32
C TRP A 299 -43.58 30.50 47.69
N ILE A 300 -43.12 29.74 48.67
CA ILE A 300 -41.69 29.70 49.04
C ILE A 300 -40.84 29.24 47.86
N GLN A 301 -41.22 28.17 47.17
CA GLN A 301 -40.51 27.66 46.00
C GLN A 301 -40.48 28.67 44.84
N ALA A 302 -41.58 29.37 44.59
CA ALA A 302 -41.64 30.39 43.56
C ALA A 302 -40.73 31.58 43.92
N ILE A 303 -40.72 32.03 45.18
CA ILE A 303 -39.83 33.11 45.66
C ILE A 303 -38.36 32.67 45.56
N GLN A 304 -38.03 31.46 45.99
CA GLN A 304 -36.67 30.90 45.84
C GLN A 304 -36.23 30.83 44.37
N THR A 305 -37.16 30.49 43.47
CA THR A 305 -36.90 30.50 42.03
C THR A 305 -36.63 31.92 41.52
N ALA A 306 -37.38 32.93 41.96
CA ALA A 306 -37.12 34.33 41.65
C ALA A 306 -35.72 34.78 42.12
N LEU A 307 -35.36 34.45 43.36
CA LEU A 307 -34.05 34.77 43.95
C LEU A 307 -32.90 34.09 43.19
N ARG A 308 -33.07 32.83 42.79
CA ARG A 308 -32.08 32.10 41.97
C ARG A 308 -31.87 32.79 40.62
N LEU A 309 -32.96 33.10 39.90
CA LEU A 309 -32.91 33.80 38.62
C LEU A 309 -32.17 35.14 38.75
N LEU A 310 -32.47 35.90 39.81
CA LEU A 310 -31.81 37.17 40.09
C LEU A 310 -30.32 37.01 40.42
N GLY A 311 -29.95 35.97 41.18
CA GLY A 311 -28.55 35.62 41.48
C GLY A 311 -27.74 35.40 40.21
N GLU A 312 -28.33 34.69 39.24
CA GLU A 312 -27.76 34.36 37.93
C GLU A 312 -27.89 35.48 36.89
N GLY A 313 -28.53 36.61 37.24
CA GLY A 313 -28.74 37.74 36.33
C GLY A 313 -29.76 37.46 35.21
N LYS A 314 -30.65 36.49 35.40
CA LYS A 314 -31.68 36.08 34.44
C LYS A 314 -33.02 36.75 34.77
N SER A 315 -33.72 37.25 33.76
CA SER A 315 -34.98 37.98 33.92
C SER A 315 -36.24 37.10 33.82
N SER A 316 -36.15 35.93 33.17
CA SER A 316 -37.29 35.02 32.91
C SER A 316 -36.92 33.54 33.05
N LEU A 317 -37.74 32.79 33.78
CA LEU A 317 -37.62 31.34 33.93
C LEU A 317 -37.76 30.60 32.59
N HIS A 318 -38.75 30.99 31.79
CA HIS A 318 -39.06 30.28 30.55
C HIS A 318 -38.02 30.55 29.47
N GLN A 319 -37.42 31.75 29.46
CA GLN A 319 -36.27 32.04 28.59
C GLN A 319 -35.05 31.22 28.99
N GLU A 320 -34.77 31.07 30.28
CA GLU A 320 -33.69 30.19 30.75
C GLU A 320 -33.93 28.75 30.31
N LEU A 321 -35.13 28.22 30.54
CA LEU A 321 -35.48 26.85 30.16
C LEU A 321 -35.36 26.63 28.65
N LYS A 322 -35.76 27.62 27.85
CA LYS A 322 -35.58 27.61 26.39
C LYS A 322 -34.10 27.57 26.00
N LEU A 323 -33.26 28.43 26.58
CA LEU A 323 -31.82 28.45 26.32
C LEU A 323 -31.19 27.10 26.67
N LYS A 324 -31.54 26.53 27.83
CA LYS A 324 -31.06 25.21 28.26
C LYS A 324 -31.46 24.10 27.29
N ARG A 325 -32.71 24.07 26.81
CA ARG A 325 -33.15 23.13 25.78
C ARG A 325 -32.39 23.31 24.46
N ARG A 326 -32.12 24.55 24.07
CA ARG A 326 -31.35 24.87 22.87
C ARG A 326 -29.90 24.40 22.97
N GLU A 327 -29.26 24.62 24.11
CA GLU A 327 -27.90 24.15 24.40
C GLU A 327 -27.83 22.61 24.38
N GLN A 328 -28.79 21.94 25.01
CA GLN A 328 -28.88 20.47 24.99
C GLN A 328 -29.00 19.95 23.54
N ARG A 329 -29.87 20.55 22.73
CA ARG A 329 -30.01 20.19 21.31
C ARG A 329 -28.72 20.44 20.52
N GLY A 330 -28.06 21.58 20.76
CA GLY A 330 -26.78 21.92 20.15
C GLY A 330 -25.68 20.92 20.51
N SER A 331 -25.60 20.54 21.79
CA SER A 331 -24.64 19.56 22.29
C SER A 331 -24.87 18.18 21.69
N SER A 332 -26.12 17.70 21.64
CA SER A 332 -26.46 16.41 21.01
C SER A 332 -26.18 16.39 19.51
N ARG A 333 -26.37 17.52 18.82
CA ARG A 333 -26.05 17.62 17.39
C ARG A 333 -24.55 17.63 17.15
N ARG A 334 -23.77 18.28 18.02
CA ARG A 334 -22.30 18.25 17.97
C ARG A 334 -21.76 16.85 18.24
N SER A 335 -22.22 16.19 19.30
CA SER A 335 -21.77 14.82 19.61
C SER A 335 -22.12 13.83 18.49
N ARG A 336 -23.32 13.95 17.89
CA ARG A 336 -23.68 13.12 16.73
C ARG A 336 -22.79 13.41 15.51
N GLY A 337 -22.48 14.68 15.26
CA GLY A 337 -21.54 15.07 14.20
C GLY A 337 -20.13 14.54 14.43
N GLU A 338 -19.63 14.62 15.68
CA GLU A 338 -18.32 14.08 16.07
C GLU A 338 -18.26 12.55 15.90
N VAL A 339 -19.33 11.83 16.28
CA VAL A 339 -19.42 10.38 16.07
C VAL A 339 -19.43 10.04 14.58
N GLN A 340 -20.16 10.80 13.76
CA GLN A 340 -20.23 10.56 12.32
C GLN A 340 -18.88 10.80 11.63
N VAL A 341 -18.18 11.89 11.98
CA VAL A 341 -16.82 12.15 11.48
C VAL A 341 -15.85 11.07 11.96
N ALA A 342 -15.96 10.60 13.20
CA ALA A 342 -15.12 9.51 13.70
C ALA A 342 -15.37 8.19 12.96
N GLN A 343 -16.62 7.89 12.61
CA GLN A 343 -16.96 6.72 11.79
C GLN A 343 -16.37 6.83 10.38
N GLU A 344 -16.51 7.97 9.71
CA GLU A 344 -15.93 8.21 8.38
C GLU A 344 -14.41 8.06 8.39
N LEU A 345 -13.73 8.63 9.39
CA LEU A 345 -12.27 8.46 9.58
C LEU A 345 -11.88 7.01 9.84
N GLN A 346 -12.70 6.26 10.57
CA GLN A 346 -12.43 4.84 10.83
C GLN A 346 -12.61 4.00 9.57
N GLU A 347 -13.65 4.23 8.78
CA GLU A 347 -13.83 3.58 7.47
C GLU A 347 -12.69 3.91 6.49
N GLU A 348 -12.18 5.14 6.51
CA GLU A 348 -11.02 5.52 5.70
C GLU A 348 -9.74 4.81 6.18
N ARG A 349 -9.53 4.71 7.49
CA ARG A 349 -8.42 3.97 8.10
C ARG A 349 -8.47 2.47 7.74
N GLU A 350 -9.65 1.85 7.80
CA GLU A 350 -9.84 0.45 7.41
C GLU A 350 -9.55 0.23 5.92
N ARG A 351 -9.95 1.16 5.05
CA ARG A 351 -9.60 1.14 3.62
C ARG A 351 -8.10 1.23 3.39
N GLN A 352 -7.41 2.12 4.11
CA GLN A 352 -5.95 2.24 4.03
C GLN A 352 -5.25 0.97 4.54
N GLU A 353 -5.72 0.38 5.63
CA GLU A 353 -5.19 -0.88 6.16
C GLU A 353 -5.34 -2.03 5.14
N GLN A 354 -6.50 -2.14 4.47
CA GLN A 354 -6.71 -3.13 3.41
C GLN A 354 -5.78 -2.93 2.21
N GLN A 355 -5.52 -1.68 1.81
CA GLN A 355 -4.55 -1.40 0.73
C GLN A 355 -3.14 -1.79 1.14
N ILE A 356 -2.71 -1.47 2.36
CA ILE A 356 -1.40 -1.87 2.89
C ILE A 356 -1.28 -3.39 2.92
N GLU A 357 -2.31 -4.09 3.38
CA GLU A 357 -2.32 -5.57 3.43
C GLU A 357 -2.19 -6.17 2.02
N SER A 358 -2.91 -5.62 1.03
CA SER A 358 -2.79 -6.04 -0.38
C SER A 358 -1.37 -5.83 -0.92
N ILE A 359 -0.73 -4.69 -0.62
CA ILE A 359 0.66 -4.39 -1.02
C ILE A 359 1.62 -5.39 -0.37
N ILE A 360 1.46 -5.68 0.93
CA ILE A 360 2.30 -6.65 1.65
C ILE A 360 2.15 -8.04 1.05
N GLN A 361 0.93 -8.46 0.73
CA GLN A 361 0.68 -9.75 0.10
C GLN A 361 1.35 -9.84 -1.28
N HIS A 362 1.20 -8.79 -2.10
CA HIS A 362 1.85 -8.73 -3.41
C HIS A 362 3.39 -8.80 -3.29
N GLN A 363 3.98 -8.06 -2.35
CA GLN A 363 5.43 -8.13 -2.09
C GLN A 363 5.88 -9.53 -1.69
N ARG A 364 5.13 -10.22 -0.82
CA ARG A 364 5.43 -11.61 -0.42
C ARG A 364 5.37 -12.57 -1.61
N GLU A 365 4.40 -12.42 -2.50
CA GLU A 365 4.30 -13.24 -3.71
C GLU A 365 5.48 -12.99 -4.68
N VAL A 366 5.87 -11.73 -4.85
CA VAL A 366 7.03 -11.35 -5.67
C VAL A 366 8.33 -11.93 -5.09
N GLU A 367 8.53 -11.81 -3.77
CA GLU A 367 9.69 -12.40 -3.09
C GLU A 367 9.71 -13.93 -3.21
N ALA A 368 8.55 -14.60 -3.07
CA ALA A 368 8.45 -16.05 -3.21
C ALA A 368 8.85 -16.50 -4.63
N LYS A 369 8.33 -15.82 -5.67
CA LYS A 369 8.70 -16.09 -7.07
C LYS A 369 10.19 -15.85 -7.32
N ARG A 370 10.77 -14.78 -6.75
CA ARG A 370 12.21 -14.50 -6.86
C ARG A 370 13.04 -15.61 -6.21
N ARG A 371 12.66 -16.10 -5.02
CA ARG A 371 13.35 -17.21 -4.35
C ARG A 371 13.26 -18.51 -5.16
N GLU A 372 12.11 -18.81 -5.74
CA GLU A 372 11.92 -20.00 -6.59
C GLU A 372 12.80 -19.93 -7.85
N GLN A 373 12.92 -18.75 -8.47
CA GLN A 373 13.83 -18.52 -9.60
C GLN A 373 15.30 -18.70 -9.22
N GLU A 374 15.72 -18.13 -8.09
CA GLU A 374 17.08 -18.30 -7.56
C GLU A 374 17.40 -19.78 -7.25
N GLU A 375 16.45 -20.53 -6.72
CA GLU A 375 16.62 -21.97 -6.44
C GLU A 375 16.75 -22.78 -7.74
N LYS A 376 15.89 -22.52 -8.73
CA LYS A 376 15.97 -23.13 -10.06
C LYS A 376 17.29 -22.82 -10.77
N GLU A 377 17.80 -21.60 -10.65
CA GLU A 377 19.10 -21.23 -11.23
C GLU A 377 20.25 -21.95 -10.53
N ARG A 378 20.22 -22.04 -9.19
CA ARG A 378 21.20 -22.83 -8.42
C ARG A 378 21.17 -24.31 -8.78
N GLU A 379 19.99 -24.88 -9.02
CA GLU A 379 19.86 -26.26 -9.45
C GLU A 379 20.45 -26.49 -10.84
N ARG A 380 20.16 -25.60 -11.82
CA ARG A 380 20.80 -25.64 -13.15
C ARG A 380 22.32 -25.52 -13.06
N GLN A 381 22.85 -24.61 -12.24
CA GLN A 381 24.30 -24.48 -12.04
C GLN A 381 24.90 -25.78 -11.47
N ARG A 382 24.22 -26.44 -10.53
CA ARG A 382 24.67 -27.74 -10.00
C ARG A 382 24.64 -28.84 -11.05
N GLU A 383 23.62 -28.88 -11.91
CA GLU A 383 23.56 -29.86 -13.00
C GLU A 383 24.71 -29.66 -14.00
N VAL A 384 24.95 -28.41 -14.43
CA VAL A 384 26.09 -28.07 -15.31
C VAL A 384 27.41 -28.46 -14.67
N GLN A 385 27.59 -28.20 -13.36
CA GLN A 385 28.80 -28.58 -12.64
C GLN A 385 29.01 -30.11 -12.61
N ARG A 386 27.95 -30.88 -12.34
CA ARG A 386 28.02 -32.35 -12.35
C ARG A 386 28.36 -32.89 -13.74
N GLU A 387 27.79 -32.31 -14.79
CA GLU A 387 28.06 -32.70 -16.16
C GLU A 387 29.51 -32.39 -16.56
N LEU A 388 30.03 -31.23 -16.14
CA LEU A 388 31.43 -30.88 -16.34
C LEU A 388 32.37 -31.85 -15.60
N GLU A 389 32.06 -32.21 -14.36
CA GLU A 389 32.81 -33.22 -13.60
C GLU A 389 32.80 -34.58 -14.29
N ARG A 390 31.66 -35.01 -14.84
CA ARG A 390 31.55 -36.24 -15.63
C ARG A 390 32.45 -36.19 -16.87
N GLN A 391 32.42 -35.09 -17.62
CA GLN A 391 33.27 -34.92 -18.80
C GLN A 391 34.76 -34.90 -18.45
N LEU A 392 35.14 -34.26 -17.34
CA LEU A 392 36.52 -34.28 -16.84
C LEU A 392 36.97 -35.70 -16.47
N GLN A 393 36.13 -36.48 -15.79
CA GLN A 393 36.43 -37.88 -15.48
C GLN A 393 36.55 -38.75 -16.72
N GLU A 394 35.72 -38.53 -17.74
CA GLU A 394 35.82 -39.24 -19.02
C GLU A 394 37.09 -38.87 -19.78
N ALA A 395 37.45 -37.59 -19.82
CA ALA A 395 38.69 -37.11 -20.41
C ALA A 395 39.92 -37.65 -19.67
N GLU A 396 39.88 -37.71 -18.33
CA GLU A 396 40.95 -38.30 -17.52
C GLU A 396 41.12 -39.79 -17.81
N LYS A 397 40.03 -40.56 -17.82
CA LYS A 397 40.09 -41.98 -18.20
C LYS A 397 40.64 -42.17 -19.62
N ALA A 398 40.20 -41.35 -20.58
CA ALA A 398 40.70 -41.39 -21.95
C ALA A 398 42.21 -41.09 -22.00
N ARG A 399 42.67 -40.08 -21.26
CA ARG A 399 44.10 -39.76 -21.12
C ARG A 399 44.87 -40.94 -20.54
N ASP A 400 44.38 -41.56 -19.47
CA ASP A 400 45.04 -42.68 -18.82
C ASP A 400 45.13 -43.89 -19.77
N THR A 401 44.06 -44.20 -20.50
CA THR A 401 44.10 -45.25 -21.55
C THR A 401 45.10 -44.94 -22.66
N MET A 402 45.20 -43.67 -23.09
CA MET A 402 46.17 -43.25 -24.10
C MET A 402 47.61 -43.36 -23.57
N VAL A 403 47.84 -43.01 -22.29
CA VAL A 403 49.14 -43.19 -21.63
C VAL A 403 49.52 -44.67 -21.59
N GLU A 404 48.59 -45.57 -21.21
CA GLU A 404 48.82 -47.01 -21.23
C GLU A 404 49.22 -47.51 -22.62
N GLU A 405 48.49 -47.12 -23.67
CA GLU A 405 48.84 -47.46 -25.06
C GLU A 405 50.22 -46.93 -25.46
N LEU A 406 50.56 -45.70 -25.08
CA LEU A 406 51.87 -45.13 -25.34
C LEU A 406 52.98 -45.91 -24.63
N THR A 407 52.78 -46.33 -23.37
CA THR A 407 53.77 -47.14 -22.66
C THR A 407 53.97 -48.51 -23.29
N LEU A 408 52.92 -49.11 -23.85
CA LEU A 408 53.02 -50.38 -24.59
C LEU A 408 53.84 -50.18 -25.88
N LYS A 409 53.53 -49.14 -26.65
CA LYS A 409 54.29 -48.79 -27.86
C LYS A 409 55.75 -48.46 -27.55
N GLU A 410 56.02 -47.79 -26.44
CA GLU A 410 57.39 -47.51 -26.00
C GLU A 410 58.16 -48.78 -25.67
N LYS A 411 57.55 -49.73 -24.94
CA LYS A 411 58.15 -51.05 -24.66
C LYS A 411 58.40 -51.85 -25.95
N GLU A 412 57.48 -51.79 -26.92
CA GLU A 412 57.68 -52.41 -28.24
C GLU A 412 58.84 -51.76 -28.99
N ALA A 413 58.90 -50.43 -29.01
CA ALA A 413 60.00 -49.68 -29.62
C ALA A 413 61.34 -49.96 -28.93
N GLU A 414 61.38 -50.11 -27.61
CA GLU A 414 62.59 -50.52 -26.88
C GLU A 414 63.07 -51.92 -27.29
N ARG A 415 62.15 -52.88 -27.44
CA ARG A 415 62.50 -54.23 -27.94
C ARG A 415 63.06 -54.16 -29.36
N GLN A 416 62.45 -53.35 -30.22
CA GLN A 416 62.96 -53.12 -31.57
C GLN A 416 64.35 -52.47 -31.54
N ARG A 417 64.58 -51.44 -30.71
CA ARG A 417 65.89 -50.79 -30.53
C ARG A 417 66.96 -51.78 -30.06
N ARG A 418 66.66 -52.61 -29.05
CA ARG A 418 67.59 -53.66 -28.57
C ARG A 418 67.92 -54.66 -29.68
N ARG A 419 66.92 -55.04 -30.48
CA ARG A 419 67.13 -55.95 -31.62
C ARG A 419 68.02 -55.33 -32.70
N ILE A 420 67.81 -54.05 -33.00
CA ILE A 420 68.66 -53.32 -33.95
C ILE A 420 70.10 -53.29 -33.43
N GLN A 421 70.32 -52.97 -32.15
CA GLN A 421 71.66 -53.01 -31.54
C GLN A 421 72.31 -54.40 -31.60
N GLU A 422 71.55 -55.47 -31.33
CA GLU A 422 72.06 -56.85 -31.47
C GLU A 422 72.46 -57.15 -32.92
N LEU A 423 71.63 -56.74 -33.89
CA LEU A 423 71.91 -56.92 -35.31
C LEU A 423 73.18 -56.16 -35.71
N GLU A 424 73.30 -54.88 -35.35
CA GLU A 424 74.49 -54.05 -35.58
C GLU A 424 75.75 -54.70 -34.99
N MET A 425 75.72 -55.11 -33.73
CA MET A 425 76.84 -55.80 -33.08
C MET A 425 77.23 -57.12 -33.79
N THR A 426 76.26 -57.88 -34.29
CA THR A 426 76.57 -59.10 -35.05
C THR A 426 77.07 -58.81 -36.45
N GLN A 427 76.62 -57.72 -37.07
CA GLN A 427 77.13 -57.26 -38.35
C GLN A 427 78.60 -56.82 -38.21
N GLU A 428 78.95 -56.01 -37.19
CA GLU A 428 80.33 -55.61 -36.92
C GLU A 428 81.25 -56.83 -36.72
N LYS A 429 80.79 -57.85 -35.98
CA LYS A 429 81.56 -59.09 -35.77
C LYS A 429 81.70 -59.91 -37.06
N LEU A 430 80.67 -59.94 -37.89
CA LEU A 430 80.73 -60.59 -39.20
C LEU A 430 81.71 -59.86 -40.13
N GLU A 431 81.71 -58.52 -40.14
CA GLU A 431 82.66 -57.71 -40.90
C GLU A 431 84.10 -57.94 -40.42
N ALA A 432 84.32 -58.01 -39.11
CA ALA A 432 85.63 -58.37 -38.54
C ALA A 432 86.06 -59.77 -38.96
N ALA A 433 85.16 -60.76 -38.91
CA ALA A 433 85.42 -62.13 -39.36
C ALA A 433 85.76 -62.16 -40.86
N LEU A 434 85.02 -61.42 -41.69
CA LEU A 434 85.27 -61.33 -43.12
C LEU A 434 86.64 -60.71 -43.41
N ASN A 435 87.01 -59.65 -42.68
CA ASN A 435 88.33 -59.05 -42.76
C ASN A 435 89.44 -60.04 -42.39
N THR A 436 89.24 -60.88 -41.36
CA THR A 436 90.22 -61.94 -41.04
C THR A 436 90.32 -63.01 -42.13
N GLU A 437 89.20 -63.37 -42.79
CA GLU A 437 89.23 -64.30 -43.94
C GLU A 437 89.98 -63.68 -45.12
N ILE A 438 89.75 -62.40 -45.42
CA ILE A 438 90.47 -61.68 -46.48
C ILE A 438 91.97 -61.67 -46.20
N GLN A 439 92.39 -61.34 -44.97
CA GLN A 439 93.83 -61.36 -44.61
C GLN A 439 94.42 -62.77 -44.70
N ALA A 440 93.69 -63.80 -44.23
CA ALA A 440 94.15 -65.19 -44.34
C ALA A 440 94.27 -65.66 -45.79
N ARG A 441 93.36 -65.23 -46.69
CA ARG A 441 93.50 -65.49 -48.14
C ARG A 441 94.72 -64.81 -48.73
N LEU A 442 94.98 -63.55 -48.36
CA LEU A 442 96.16 -62.82 -48.83
C LEU A 442 97.47 -63.44 -48.29
N GLU A 443 97.49 -63.94 -47.06
CA GLU A 443 98.62 -64.69 -46.50
C GLU A 443 98.87 -66.00 -47.25
N GLU A 444 97.81 -66.76 -47.53
CA GLU A 444 97.90 -68.01 -48.30
C GLU A 444 98.39 -67.77 -49.73
N GLU A 445 97.87 -66.74 -50.40
CA GLU A 445 98.30 -66.36 -51.74
C GLU A 445 99.78 -65.94 -51.77
N ARG A 446 100.24 -65.16 -50.78
CA ARG A 446 101.67 -64.80 -50.65
C ARG A 446 102.56 -66.01 -50.41
N ALA A 447 102.16 -66.89 -49.49
CA ALA A 447 102.91 -68.12 -49.20
C ALA A 447 102.98 -69.03 -50.43
N ARG A 448 101.90 -69.09 -51.23
CA ARG A 448 101.86 -69.86 -52.48
C ARG A 448 102.82 -69.30 -53.53
N LEU A 449 102.81 -67.98 -53.73
CA LEU A 449 103.73 -67.30 -54.66
C LEU A 449 105.20 -67.46 -54.24
N GLU A 450 105.49 -67.38 -52.94
CA GLU A 450 106.84 -67.61 -52.42
C GLU A 450 107.30 -69.06 -52.61
N GLN A 451 106.41 -70.03 -52.38
CA GLN A 451 106.67 -71.44 -52.68
C GLN A 451 106.97 -71.67 -54.15
N GLU A 452 106.21 -71.05 -55.06
CA GLU A 452 106.41 -71.12 -56.50
C GLU A 452 107.75 -70.49 -56.91
N ARG A 453 108.11 -69.34 -56.35
CA ARG A 453 109.41 -68.68 -56.59
C ARG A 453 110.58 -69.59 -56.17
N LEU A 454 110.50 -70.18 -54.97
CA LEU A 454 111.56 -71.08 -54.47
C LEU A 454 111.68 -72.36 -55.31
N LEU A 455 110.57 -72.89 -55.82
CA LEU A 455 110.58 -74.03 -56.75
C LEU A 455 111.27 -73.67 -58.08
N GLN A 456 111.01 -72.47 -58.62
CA GLN A 456 111.69 -71.97 -59.82
C GLN A 456 113.18 -71.77 -59.58
N GLU A 457 113.57 -71.13 -58.47
CA GLU A 457 114.98 -70.94 -58.08
C GLU A 457 115.71 -72.29 -57.93
N GLU A 458 115.07 -73.30 -57.33
CA GLU A 458 115.63 -74.65 -57.23
C GLU A 458 115.80 -75.31 -58.61
N GLU A 459 114.81 -75.19 -59.51
CA GLU A 459 114.89 -75.74 -60.86
C GLU A 459 116.02 -75.09 -61.68
N GLU A 460 116.19 -73.77 -61.57
CA GLU A 460 117.30 -73.05 -62.20
C GLU A 460 118.65 -73.47 -61.64
N LYS A 461 118.78 -73.61 -60.32
CA LYS A 461 120.01 -74.07 -59.67
C LYS A 461 120.36 -75.51 -60.04
N LEU A 462 119.37 -76.41 -60.14
CA LEU A 462 119.55 -77.76 -60.66
C LEU A 462 120.11 -77.73 -62.10
N LYS A 463 119.55 -76.88 -62.97
CA LYS A 463 120.06 -76.70 -64.35
C LYS A 463 121.50 -76.16 -64.37
N GLN A 464 121.85 -75.22 -63.49
CA GLN A 464 123.21 -74.71 -63.37
C GLN A 464 124.20 -75.81 -62.92
N LEU A 465 123.82 -76.62 -61.92
CA LEU A 465 124.66 -77.71 -61.41
C LEU A 465 124.91 -78.77 -62.49
N GLN A 466 123.89 -79.09 -63.30
CA GLN A 466 124.04 -80.00 -64.45
C GLN A 466 125.03 -79.48 -65.50
N LYS A 467 124.96 -78.18 -65.84
CA LYS A 467 125.94 -77.56 -66.77
C LYS A 467 127.37 -77.62 -66.24
N LEU A 468 127.58 -77.31 -64.95
CA LEU A 468 128.90 -77.39 -64.32
C LEU A 468 129.46 -78.82 -64.33
N GLN A 469 128.62 -79.85 -64.19
CA GLN A 469 129.04 -81.25 -64.32
C GLN A 469 129.43 -81.61 -65.77
N GLU A 470 128.69 -81.13 -66.77
CA GLU A 470 129.01 -81.34 -68.20
C GLU A 470 130.35 -80.67 -68.58
N GLU A 471 130.62 -79.45 -68.11
CA GLU A 471 131.88 -78.73 -68.36
C GLU A 471 133.11 -79.43 -67.75
N GLN A 472 133.00 -80.02 -66.55
CA GLN A 472 134.08 -80.79 -65.92
C GLN A 472 134.40 -82.08 -66.70
N GLY A 473 133.38 -82.73 -67.27
CA GLY A 473 133.55 -83.93 -68.11
C GLY A 473 134.26 -83.63 -69.44
N ALA A 474 134.01 -82.46 -70.03
CA ALA A 474 134.61 -82.06 -71.30
C ALA A 474 136.11 -81.72 -71.22
N LEU A 475 136.60 -81.25 -70.06
CA LEU A 475 138.01 -80.90 -69.82
C LEU A 475 138.92 -82.13 -69.64
N GLN A 476 138.39 -83.28 -69.21
CA GLN A 476 139.19 -84.49 -68.97
C GLN A 476 139.59 -85.26 -70.25
N GLN A 477 139.02 -84.96 -71.42
CA GLN A 477 139.31 -85.68 -72.67
C GLN A 477 140.48 -85.13 -73.52
N LYS A 478 141.19 -84.06 -73.11
CA LYS A 478 142.00 -83.26 -74.05
C LYS A 478 143.52 -83.09 -73.82
N SER A 479 144.26 -83.95 -73.09
CA SER A 479 145.74 -83.83 -73.10
C SER A 479 146.55 -85.14 -72.91
N GLN A 480 147.56 -85.34 -73.79
CA GLN A 480 148.68 -86.30 -73.72
C GLN A 480 150.02 -85.57 -74.01
N LEU A 481 151.08 -86.02 -73.31
CA LEU A 481 152.54 -85.77 -73.42
C LEU A 481 153.18 -84.56 -72.71
N GLU A 482 153.96 -84.92 -71.67
CA GLU A 482 155.02 -84.26 -70.85
C GLU A 482 154.79 -82.93 -70.09
N ILE A 483 155.42 -82.87 -68.90
CA ILE A 483 155.67 -81.73 -67.97
C ILE A 483 154.79 -81.64 -66.68
N THR A 484 155.48 -81.15 -65.66
CA THR A 484 155.28 -80.96 -64.21
C THR A 484 154.05 -80.19 -63.70
N THR A 485 153.77 -80.43 -62.41
CA THR A 485 153.19 -79.54 -61.34
C THR A 485 151.65 -79.37 -61.19
N PRO A 486 151.18 -79.04 -59.94
CA PRO A 486 149.87 -79.41 -59.39
C PRO A 486 148.86 -78.24 -59.21
N ALA A 487 147.61 -78.60 -58.85
CA ALA A 487 146.70 -77.98 -57.83
C ALA A 487 145.27 -77.51 -58.25
N LYS A 488 144.26 -78.03 -57.49
CA LYS A 488 143.00 -77.41 -56.94
C LYS A 488 141.90 -76.87 -57.90
N PRO A 489 140.65 -76.56 -57.44
CA PRO A 489 139.73 -77.19 -56.45
C PRO A 489 138.21 -77.07 -56.83
N SER A 490 137.29 -77.42 -55.90
CA SER A 490 136.11 -76.66 -55.42
C SER A 490 135.29 -75.79 -56.41
N ALA A 491 134.08 -76.28 -56.77
CA ALA A 491 132.93 -75.45 -57.21
C ALA A 491 131.60 -76.22 -57.13
N ILE A 492 131.62 -77.52 -57.45
CA ILE A 492 130.44 -78.40 -57.48
C ILE A 492 129.87 -78.65 -56.07
N ASP A 493 130.73 -78.89 -55.08
CA ASP A 493 130.27 -79.13 -53.69
C ASP A 493 129.59 -77.90 -53.07
N ALA A 494 130.06 -76.69 -53.41
CA ALA A 494 129.44 -75.45 -52.98
C ALA A 494 128.04 -75.27 -53.59
N ALA A 495 127.89 -75.53 -54.90
CA ALA A 495 126.60 -75.48 -55.58
C ALA A 495 125.63 -76.57 -55.07
N SER A 496 126.12 -77.75 -54.70
CA SER A 496 125.30 -78.82 -54.09
C SER A 496 124.83 -78.45 -52.68
N GLN A 497 125.67 -77.78 -51.87
CA GLN A 497 125.27 -77.28 -50.56
C GLN A 497 124.23 -76.16 -50.69
N GLU A 498 124.40 -75.23 -51.64
CA GLU A 498 123.38 -74.19 -51.92
C GLU A 498 122.04 -74.80 -52.32
N LEU A 499 122.03 -75.82 -53.20
CA LEU A 499 120.81 -76.53 -53.58
C LEU A 499 120.14 -77.20 -52.38
N GLN A 500 120.92 -77.79 -51.47
CA GLN A 500 120.38 -78.38 -50.25
C GLN A 500 119.77 -77.32 -49.33
N THR A 501 120.40 -76.15 -49.19
CA THR A 501 119.81 -75.04 -48.42
C THR A 501 118.53 -74.49 -49.06
N LEU A 502 118.44 -74.46 -50.40
CA LEU A 502 117.20 -74.10 -51.12
C LEU A 502 116.09 -75.13 -50.90
N ARG A 503 116.42 -76.43 -50.91
CA ARG A 503 115.48 -77.50 -50.58
C ARG A 503 114.93 -77.36 -49.16
N GLU A 504 115.80 -77.13 -48.18
CA GLU A 504 115.37 -76.88 -46.80
C GLU A 504 114.49 -75.62 -46.69
N THR A 505 114.82 -74.56 -47.43
CA THR A 505 114.02 -73.33 -47.45
C THR A 505 112.65 -73.55 -48.10
N ARG A 506 112.59 -74.36 -49.17
CA ARG A 506 111.36 -74.76 -49.85
C ARG A 506 110.48 -75.69 -49.01
N GLU A 507 111.08 -76.57 -48.20
CA GLU A 507 110.32 -77.37 -47.22
C GLU A 507 109.74 -76.48 -46.11
N ARG A 508 110.48 -75.50 -45.60
CA ARG A 508 109.97 -74.52 -44.64
C ARG A 508 108.85 -73.67 -45.24
N SER A 509 109.01 -73.19 -46.48
CA SER A 509 107.97 -72.43 -47.19
C SER A 509 106.72 -73.28 -47.47
N HIS A 510 106.87 -74.58 -47.75
CA HIS A 510 105.74 -75.50 -47.87
C HIS A 510 104.96 -75.63 -46.55
N GLN A 511 105.68 -75.74 -45.42
CA GLN A 511 105.07 -75.74 -44.09
C GLN A 511 104.31 -74.43 -43.82
N HIS A 512 104.87 -73.28 -44.20
CA HIS A 512 104.20 -71.98 -44.08
C HIS A 512 102.94 -71.89 -44.95
N LEU A 513 102.94 -72.45 -46.17
CA LEU A 513 101.76 -72.54 -47.01
C LEU A 513 100.67 -73.41 -46.37
N GLU A 514 101.01 -74.58 -45.82
CA GLU A 514 100.05 -75.43 -45.10
C GLU A 514 99.47 -74.73 -43.86
N GLU A 515 100.30 -73.99 -43.11
CA GLU A 515 99.85 -73.18 -41.98
C GLU A 515 98.89 -72.07 -42.43
N ALA A 516 99.19 -71.38 -43.54
CA ALA A 516 98.33 -70.36 -44.11
C ALA A 516 96.99 -70.94 -44.60
N GLN A 517 96.99 -72.12 -45.21
CA GLN A 517 95.76 -72.83 -45.60
C GLN A 517 94.90 -73.21 -44.38
N LYS A 518 95.52 -73.73 -43.31
CA LYS A 518 94.80 -74.03 -42.05
C LYS A 518 94.24 -72.77 -41.39
N LYS A 519 94.94 -71.64 -41.46
CA LYS A 519 94.43 -70.34 -41.00
C LYS A 519 93.22 -69.90 -41.82
N LEU A 520 93.28 -70.05 -43.14
CA LEU A 520 92.18 -69.71 -44.05
C LEU A 520 90.93 -70.56 -43.77
N GLU A 521 91.07 -71.87 -43.56
CA GLU A 521 89.95 -72.74 -43.19
C GLU A 521 89.28 -72.31 -41.88
N LYS A 522 90.09 -71.99 -40.86
CA LYS A 522 89.58 -71.48 -39.56
C LYS A 522 88.87 -70.14 -39.71
N ALA A 523 89.43 -69.21 -40.50
CA ALA A 523 88.81 -67.92 -40.77
C ALA A 523 87.48 -68.08 -41.54
N SER A 524 87.43 -68.96 -42.54
CA SER A 524 86.19 -69.27 -43.29
C SER A 524 85.13 -69.92 -42.41
N CYS A 525 85.52 -70.80 -41.48
CA CYS A 525 84.61 -71.34 -40.48
C CYS A 525 84.05 -70.24 -39.56
N HIS A 526 84.88 -69.27 -39.17
CA HIS A 526 84.49 -68.13 -38.33
C HIS A 526 83.45 -67.23 -39.04
N VAL A 527 83.63 -66.96 -40.33
CA VAL A 527 82.65 -66.21 -41.14
C VAL A 527 81.33 -66.96 -41.26
N LYS A 528 81.36 -68.29 -41.50
CA LYS A 528 80.15 -69.12 -41.51
C LYS A 528 79.40 -69.09 -40.19
N HIS A 529 80.12 -69.13 -39.06
CA HIS A 529 79.52 -69.03 -37.72
C HIS A 529 78.74 -67.72 -37.54
N TRP A 530 79.36 -66.57 -37.85
CA TRP A 530 78.70 -65.27 -37.73
C TRP A 530 77.57 -65.08 -38.73
N ASN A 531 77.67 -65.65 -39.94
CA ASN A 531 76.56 -65.66 -40.90
C ASN A 531 75.34 -66.43 -40.39
N VAL A 532 75.55 -67.59 -39.75
CA VAL A 532 74.45 -68.36 -39.14
C VAL A 532 73.83 -67.56 -37.98
N GLN A 533 74.66 -66.89 -37.17
CA GLN A 533 74.17 -66.07 -36.07
C GLN A 533 73.37 -64.86 -36.55
N LEU A 534 73.80 -64.18 -37.61
CA LEU A 534 73.07 -63.07 -38.23
C LEU A 534 71.72 -63.53 -38.82
N ASN A 535 71.72 -64.65 -39.56
CA ASN A 535 70.48 -65.22 -40.11
C ASN A 535 69.47 -65.62 -39.02
N ARG A 536 69.95 -66.11 -37.88
CA ARG A 536 69.10 -66.39 -36.71
C ARG A 536 68.49 -65.11 -36.13
N LEU A 537 69.18 -63.98 -36.22
CA LEU A 537 68.68 -62.69 -35.76
C LEU A 537 67.74 -62.00 -36.78
N LEU A 538 67.83 -62.34 -38.06
CA LEU A 538 66.98 -61.82 -39.14
C LEU A 538 65.60 -62.47 -39.24
N GLY A 539 65.36 -63.60 -38.54
CA GLY A 539 64.04 -64.23 -38.49
C GLY A 539 62.98 -63.29 -37.88
N PRO A 540 61.78 -63.15 -38.48
CA PRO A 540 60.74 -62.24 -38.00
C PRO A 540 60.24 -62.64 -36.61
N ILE A 541 60.09 -61.65 -35.73
CA ILE A 541 59.47 -61.81 -34.42
C ILE A 541 57.95 -61.85 -34.63
N SER A 542 57.35 -63.03 -34.68
CA SER A 542 55.89 -63.19 -34.64
C SER A 542 55.36 -62.80 -33.25
N PRO A 543 54.41 -61.87 -33.11
CA PRO A 543 53.78 -61.54 -31.84
C PRO A 543 52.69 -62.57 -31.52
N GLY A 544 52.83 -63.37 -30.45
CA GLY A 544 51.69 -64.17 -29.98
C GLY A 544 52.01 -65.33 -29.05
N GLU A 545 52.31 -65.06 -27.78
CA GLU A 545 52.00 -65.98 -26.68
C GLU A 545 51.12 -65.25 -25.67
N ARG A 546 49.79 -65.36 -25.87
CA ARG A 546 48.79 -64.99 -24.86
C ARG A 546 48.75 -66.11 -23.83
N PHE A 547 49.29 -65.85 -22.64
CA PHE A 547 48.95 -66.63 -21.46
C PHE A 547 47.52 -66.27 -21.02
N GLU A 548 46.56 -67.12 -21.36
CA GLU A 548 45.22 -67.09 -20.79
C GLU A 548 45.29 -67.57 -19.33
N THR A 549 45.32 -66.63 -18.38
CA THR A 549 45.00 -66.94 -16.98
C THR A 549 43.52 -66.65 -16.74
N HIS A 550 42.72 -67.72 -16.75
CA HIS A 550 41.39 -67.77 -16.16
C HIS A 550 41.39 -67.17 -14.74
N LYS A 551 40.60 -66.11 -14.52
CA LYS A 551 40.06 -65.81 -13.20
C LYS A 551 38.54 -65.69 -13.26
N ASN A 552 37.93 -66.68 -12.62
CA ASN A 552 36.55 -66.75 -12.20
C ASN A 552 36.07 -65.44 -11.55
N VAL A 553 34.99 -64.87 -12.06
CA VAL A 553 34.06 -64.09 -11.24
C VAL A 553 32.69 -64.73 -11.34
N LYS A 554 32.24 -65.22 -10.19
CA LYS A 554 30.93 -65.82 -9.95
C LYS A 554 29.82 -64.82 -10.28
N LYS A 555 28.95 -65.18 -11.23
CA LYS A 555 27.56 -64.76 -11.24
C LYS A 555 26.86 -65.41 -10.04
N ASN A 556 26.27 -64.61 -9.17
CA ASN A 556 25.14 -65.04 -8.34
C ASN A 556 23.91 -64.23 -8.72
N HIS A 557 22.86 -64.98 -8.97
CA HIS A 557 21.52 -64.56 -9.40
C HIS A 557 20.70 -63.96 -8.24
N ALA A 558 19.76 -63.08 -8.60
CA ALA A 558 18.38 -63.19 -8.17
C ALA A 558 17.44 -62.60 -9.25
N LYS A 559 16.65 -63.49 -9.85
CA LYS A 559 15.36 -63.32 -10.57
C LYS A 559 14.31 -64.10 -9.70
N PRO A 560 12.99 -64.17 -9.98
CA PRO A 560 12.08 -63.38 -10.85
C PRO A 560 10.68 -63.06 -10.21
N GLU A 561 9.87 -62.30 -10.96
CA GLU A 561 8.41 -62.39 -11.19
C GLU A 561 7.38 -62.44 -10.03
N PHE A 562 6.45 -61.47 -10.07
CA PHE A 562 5.06 -61.76 -10.43
C PHE A 562 4.50 -60.62 -11.29
N ALA A 563 4.06 -60.98 -12.49
CA ALA A 563 3.21 -60.18 -13.36
C ALA A 563 1.71 -60.42 -13.02
N PHE A 564 0.87 -59.71 -13.76
CA PHE A 564 -0.61 -59.62 -13.80
C PHE A 564 -1.15 -58.36 -13.12
N ALA A 565 -1.94 -57.50 -13.77
CA ALA A 565 -2.83 -57.75 -14.90
C ALA A 565 -2.88 -56.59 -15.90
N SER A 566 -2.87 -56.95 -17.17
CA SER A 566 -3.42 -56.16 -18.26
C SER A 566 -4.95 -56.12 -18.15
N GLN A 567 -5.57 -55.00 -18.50
CA GLN A 567 -6.74 -55.02 -19.37
C GLN A 567 -6.80 -53.74 -20.19
N GLU A 568 -6.68 -53.96 -21.50
CA GLU A 568 -7.02 -53.03 -22.56
C GLU A 568 -8.49 -52.63 -22.44
N PHE A 569 -8.80 -51.35 -22.63
CA PHE A 569 -10.05 -50.96 -23.28
C PHE A 569 -9.86 -49.59 -23.98
N ILE A 570 -9.37 -49.66 -25.21
CA ILE A 570 -9.66 -48.69 -26.26
C ILE A 570 -10.71 -49.36 -27.16
N SER A 571 -11.92 -48.80 -27.22
CA SER A 571 -12.91 -49.03 -28.29
C SER A 571 -13.03 -47.69 -29.03
N LYS A 572 -12.53 -47.49 -30.25
CA LYS A 572 -12.87 -48.00 -31.61
C LYS A 572 -14.29 -47.70 -32.10
N PHE A 573 -14.33 -46.91 -33.19
CA PHE A 573 -15.20 -46.99 -34.39
C PHE A 573 -16.65 -46.46 -34.22
N GLN A 574 -17.27 -45.71 -35.14
CA GLN A 574 -16.99 -45.31 -36.54
C GLN A 574 -17.98 -44.19 -36.97
N PRO A 575 -17.83 -43.59 -38.18
CA PRO A 575 -18.72 -42.59 -38.78
C PRO A 575 -19.87 -43.22 -39.60
N ASP A 576 -20.62 -42.35 -40.30
CA ASP A 576 -21.64 -42.58 -41.33
C ASP A 576 -23.06 -42.89 -40.80
N THR A 577 -24.18 -42.36 -41.30
CA THR A 577 -24.49 -41.56 -42.50
C THR A 577 -25.89 -40.95 -42.27
N ASN A 578 -26.22 -39.82 -42.90
CA ASN A 578 -27.51 -39.79 -43.59
C ASN A 578 -27.41 -38.94 -44.85
N GLN A 579 -27.59 -39.61 -45.99
CA GLN A 579 -27.88 -39.02 -47.28
C GLN A 579 -29.35 -38.56 -47.29
N GLN A 580 -29.60 -37.33 -47.71
CA GLN A 580 -30.80 -37.00 -48.47
C GLN A 580 -30.56 -37.28 -49.95
N SER A 581 -31.63 -37.73 -50.58
CA SER A 581 -31.79 -38.36 -51.89
C SER A 581 -31.59 -37.40 -53.10
N PRO A 582 -31.69 -37.89 -54.35
CA PRO A 582 -31.09 -37.30 -55.55
C PRO A 582 -31.98 -36.30 -56.31
N LYS A 583 -31.35 -35.44 -57.13
CA LYS A 583 -31.63 -35.14 -58.56
C LYS A 583 -31.55 -33.65 -58.95
N SER A 584 -31.01 -33.49 -60.17
CA SER A 584 -31.28 -32.51 -61.24
C SER A 584 -30.83 -31.06 -61.09
N ASP A 585 -29.96 -30.69 -62.05
CA ASP A 585 -30.00 -29.49 -62.91
C ASP A 585 -29.87 -28.13 -62.21
N SER A 586 -29.12 -27.12 -62.68
CA SER A 586 -28.25 -26.88 -63.83
C SER A 586 -27.84 -25.39 -63.72
N GLN A 587 -26.70 -25.02 -64.33
CA GLN A 587 -26.35 -23.65 -64.80
C GLN A 587 -26.05 -22.58 -63.72
N SER A 588 -24.79 -22.15 -63.58
CA SER A 588 -24.02 -21.14 -64.37
C SER A 588 -24.25 -19.72 -63.85
N SER A 589 -23.19 -19.08 -63.35
CA SER A 589 -22.45 -17.96 -63.98
C SER A 589 -22.93 -16.60 -63.47
N GLU A 590 -22.01 -15.85 -62.83
CA GLU A 590 -21.61 -14.46 -63.18
C GLU A 590 -22.23 -13.53 -62.09
N GLU A 591 -21.64 -12.48 -61.52
CA GLU A 591 -20.62 -11.45 -61.81
C GLU A 591 -20.04 -10.98 -60.42
N GLU A 592 -18.82 -10.44 -60.25
CA GLU A 592 -18.40 -9.01 -60.36
C GLU A 592 -19.36 -8.04 -59.60
N GLU A 593 -19.00 -7.02 -58.81
CA GLU A 593 -17.84 -6.13 -58.68
C GLU A 593 -18.02 -5.21 -57.44
N GLU A 594 -16.95 -4.52 -57.02
CA GLU A 594 -16.83 -3.11 -56.53
C GLU A 594 -17.64 -2.54 -55.32
N GLU A 595 -16.95 -1.99 -54.30
CA GLU A 595 -16.81 -0.54 -53.95
C GLU A 595 -17.86 -0.12 -52.87
N GLU A 596 -17.70 0.83 -51.95
CA GLU A 596 -16.81 1.97 -51.72
C GLU A 596 -16.97 2.42 -50.22
N GLU A 597 -16.03 3.27 -49.78
CA GLU A 597 -15.95 4.34 -48.73
C GLU A 597 -17.14 4.61 -47.74
N GLU A 598 -17.02 5.25 -46.57
CA GLU A 598 -16.36 6.53 -46.19
C GLU A 598 -16.29 6.73 -44.65
N GLU A 599 -15.26 7.50 -44.26
CA GLU A 599 -15.15 8.59 -43.25
C GLU A 599 -15.48 8.49 -41.74
N GLY A 600 -14.62 9.15 -40.95
CA GLY A 600 -14.98 9.68 -39.62
C GLY A 600 -13.85 9.93 -38.60
N LEU A 601 -12.89 10.83 -38.88
CA LEU A 601 -12.09 11.57 -37.86
C LEU A 601 -12.92 12.78 -37.33
N PRO A 602 -12.62 13.47 -36.20
CA PRO A 602 -11.27 13.91 -35.79
C PRO A 602 -10.97 13.93 -34.27
N GLY A 603 -9.69 14.16 -33.94
CA GLY A 603 -9.21 14.46 -32.59
C GLY A 603 -8.94 15.95 -32.37
N HIS A 604 -8.60 16.34 -31.13
CA HIS A 604 -7.67 17.45 -30.90
C HIS A 604 -6.99 17.41 -29.52
N MET A 605 -5.72 17.78 -29.55
CA MET A 605 -4.81 18.07 -28.44
C MET A 605 -5.03 19.50 -27.93
N ASP A 606 -4.59 19.77 -26.70
CA ASP A 606 -3.96 21.00 -26.17
C ASP A 606 -4.07 20.96 -24.63
N ALA A 607 -3.24 21.57 -23.78
CA ALA A 607 -1.93 22.19 -23.82
C ALA A 607 -1.52 22.34 -22.33
N VAL A 608 -0.22 22.26 -22.02
CA VAL A 608 0.33 22.44 -20.66
C VAL A 608 1.01 23.81 -20.57
N SER A 609 0.69 24.63 -19.55
CA SER A 609 1.41 25.87 -19.21
C SER A 609 1.14 26.34 -17.77
N LEU A 610 2.17 26.97 -17.16
CA LEU A 610 2.26 27.80 -15.92
C LEU A 610 2.54 27.03 -14.61
N SER A 611 3.77 27.06 -14.06
CA SER A 611 4.46 28.07 -13.18
C SER A 611 3.88 28.06 -11.74
N ASP A 612 4.65 27.93 -10.66
CA ASP A 612 5.49 29.01 -10.10
C ASP A 612 6.63 28.52 -9.18
N LYS A 613 7.74 29.26 -9.25
CA LYS A 613 8.79 29.36 -8.23
C LYS A 613 8.65 30.73 -7.59
N ASP A 614 8.75 30.82 -6.26
CA ASP A 614 9.12 32.07 -5.62
C ASP A 614 10.07 31.87 -4.44
N LYS A 615 11.09 32.74 -4.39
CA LYS A 615 12.12 32.89 -3.36
C LYS A 615 11.96 34.28 -2.73
N ASN A 616 12.31 34.37 -1.43
CA ASN A 616 12.89 35.52 -0.71
C ASN A 616 12.00 36.77 -0.45
N GLN A 617 11.84 37.21 0.82
CA GLN A 617 12.80 38.06 1.58
C GLN A 617 12.19 38.74 2.85
N THR A 618 12.85 38.55 4.01
CA THR A 618 13.17 39.54 5.12
C THR A 618 12.09 40.05 6.12
N PRO A 619 12.47 40.69 7.27
CA PRO A 619 13.44 40.28 8.32
C PRO A 619 12.99 40.57 9.79
N GLU A 620 13.80 40.05 10.74
CA GLU A 620 14.24 40.63 12.03
C GLU A 620 13.31 41.15 13.17
N ASN A 621 13.50 40.49 14.33
CA ASN A 621 13.78 41.02 15.69
C ASN A 621 12.83 41.97 16.43
N ARG A 622 12.37 41.52 17.62
CA ARG A 622 12.58 42.15 18.96
C ARG A 622 11.92 41.28 20.05
N LYS A 623 12.71 40.66 20.94
CA LYS A 623 13.08 41.09 22.31
C LYS A 623 12.16 40.55 23.42
N SER A 624 12.81 39.83 24.35
CA SER A 624 12.65 39.84 25.82
C SER A 624 11.24 39.99 26.40
N CYS A 625 10.73 38.97 27.08
CA CYS A 625 10.86 38.79 28.53
C CYS A 625 10.31 37.42 28.94
#